data_AF-A0A485KXV2-F1
#
_entry.id   AF-A0A485KXV2-F1
#
_cell.length_a   1.000
_cell.length_b   1.000
_cell.length_c   1.000
_cell.angle_alpha   90.00
_cell.angle_beta   90.00
_cell.angle_gamma   90.00
#
_symmetry.space_group_name_H-M   'P 1'
#
loop_
_entity.id
_entity.type
_entity.pdbx_description
1 polymer ?
#
loop_
_entity_poly.entity_id
_entity_poly.type
_entity_poly.pdbx_seq_one_letter_code
_entity_poly.pdbx_strand_id
1 'polypeptide(L)'
;MTPLFVLCCVLLVAAILAAAQRNHSVDDTSINVGVSGISSTLESFQIPGTRKTMTYLFATSASKKHAITAAKICIHGLNRSPDECFGLDTAAFATSNAVILAPVFPCKQGDNALAQWSKCNADYASGLQPSNSVKTDAYSMLDQLILTQLSRYPNLKRVLIYGFSAGAQYVSRYMALSQISALAPRYDFTFMATSAGTWLYLTPDRPEAAEDCLDSVDNFKYGLSAIDQACNYPPAQRMSRDDVLAQVSQRTLWLPYNTGDIQPGTVLDDSCEANAQGPLNRFARQQNYVAHLTSAFPGKPIKTINVDGCKHDAACFYHNSAVQALILQT
;
A
#
# COMPACT_ATOMS: atom_id res chain seq x y z
N MET A 1 -43.55 75.87 -1.31
CA MET A 1 -42.75 76.38 -2.44
C MET A 1 -41.72 75.32 -2.79
N THR A 2 -42.09 74.41 -3.68
CA THR A 2 -41.19 73.71 -4.60
C THR A 2 -41.05 74.61 -5.87
N PRO A 3 -40.08 74.43 -6.80
CA PRO A 3 -39.35 73.19 -7.07
C PRO A 3 -37.88 73.35 -7.57
N LEU A 4 -37.31 72.19 -7.93
CA LEU A 4 -36.34 71.95 -9.01
C LEU A 4 -34.97 72.66 -8.96
N PHE A 5 -33.93 71.87 -8.69
CA PHE A 5 -32.57 72.16 -9.17
C PHE A 5 -32.12 71.07 -10.14
N VAL A 6 -31.91 71.47 -11.37
CA VAL A 6 -31.21 70.74 -12.43
C VAL A 6 -30.20 71.73 -13.01
N LEU A 7 -28.90 71.42 -12.94
CA LEU A 7 -28.02 71.18 -14.10
C LEU A 7 -26.53 71.47 -13.78
N CYS A 8 -25.69 70.53 -14.24
CA CYS A 8 -24.30 70.66 -14.69
C CYS A 8 -23.19 71.00 -13.68
N CYS A 9 -22.31 70.02 -13.44
CA CYS A 9 -20.92 70.14 -13.87
C CYS A 9 -20.30 68.75 -14.12
N VAL A 10 -19.64 68.64 -15.26
CA VAL A 10 -18.92 67.48 -15.81
C VAL A 10 -17.59 67.30 -15.07
N LEU A 11 -17.17 66.06 -14.78
CA LEU A 11 -15.80 65.57 -14.98
C LEU A 11 -15.64 64.07 -14.59
N LEU A 12 -15.21 63.29 -15.59
CA LEU A 12 -14.28 62.15 -15.57
C LEU A 12 -14.33 61.14 -14.41
N VAL A 13 -14.67 59.87 -14.72
CA VAL A 13 -13.71 58.74 -14.81
C VAL A 13 -14.30 57.67 -15.73
N ALA A 14 -13.53 57.27 -16.73
CA ALA A 14 -13.85 56.25 -17.71
C ALA A 14 -13.32 54.86 -17.27
N ALA A 15 -14.10 53.84 -17.69
CA ALA A 15 -13.67 52.50 -18.10
C ALA A 15 -13.19 51.49 -17.05
N ILE A 16 -13.49 50.18 -17.11
CA ILE A 16 -14.34 49.34 -17.97
C ILE A 16 -14.52 48.03 -17.18
N LEU A 17 -15.77 47.53 -17.08
CA LEU A 17 -16.04 46.11 -16.83
C LEU A 17 -15.80 45.34 -18.14
N ALA A 18 -14.99 44.28 -18.09
CA ALA A 18 -15.07 43.20 -19.07
C ALA A 18 -14.90 41.86 -18.35
N ALA A 19 -16.02 41.17 -18.21
CA ALA A 19 -16.11 39.82 -17.70
C ALA A 19 -15.72 38.79 -18.78
N ALA A 20 -15.34 37.61 -18.28
CA ALA A 20 -15.46 36.29 -18.91
C ALA A 20 -14.65 36.02 -20.19
N GLN A 21 -13.52 35.35 -20.02
CA GLN A 21 -13.13 34.08 -20.64
C GLN A 21 -11.60 33.96 -20.59
N ARG A 22 -11.07 33.19 -19.63
CA ARG A 22 -9.71 32.66 -19.72
C ARG A 22 -9.76 31.14 -19.63
N ASN A 23 -9.35 30.52 -20.73
CA ASN A 23 -8.92 29.13 -20.80
C ASN A 23 -7.92 28.86 -19.66
N HIS A 24 -8.29 27.99 -18.73
CA HIS A 24 -7.30 27.37 -17.85
C HIS A 24 -6.65 26.22 -18.61
N SER A 25 -5.49 26.52 -19.19
CA SER A 25 -4.45 25.51 -19.44
C SER A 25 -4.09 24.87 -18.10
N VAL A 26 -4.05 23.54 -18.09
CA VAL A 26 -3.61 22.69 -16.97
C VAL A 26 -2.16 23.09 -16.66
N ASP A 27 -1.97 23.73 -15.51
CA ASP A 27 -0.64 24.06 -15.01
C ASP A 27 -0.13 22.89 -14.16
N ASP A 28 1.09 22.49 -14.48
CA ASP A 28 1.84 21.34 -13.97
C ASP A 28 2.26 21.63 -12.52
N THR A 29 1.35 21.36 -11.57
CA THR A 29 1.66 21.51 -10.14
C THR A 29 2.32 20.25 -9.63
N SER A 30 3.63 20.17 -9.90
CA SER A 30 4.56 19.43 -9.06
C SER A 30 4.38 19.87 -7.60
N ILE A 31 3.80 19.00 -6.78
CA ILE A 31 3.74 19.20 -5.33
C ILE A 31 5.16 18.96 -4.81
N ASN A 32 5.94 20.03 -4.74
CA ASN A 32 7.21 20.07 -4.02
C ASN A 32 6.91 20.21 -2.52
N VAL A 33 6.66 19.08 -1.86
CA VAL A 33 6.96 18.96 -0.42
C VAL A 33 8.41 18.52 -0.35
N GLY A 34 9.26 19.31 0.31
CA GLY A 34 10.71 19.12 0.36
C GLY A 34 11.16 17.83 1.04
N VAL A 35 11.00 16.70 0.34
CA VAL A 35 11.52 15.39 0.72
C VAL A 35 12.48 14.98 -0.40
N SER A 36 13.77 14.87 -0.09
CA SER A 36 14.75 14.28 -0.99
C SER A 36 14.32 12.85 -1.31
N GLY A 37 14.10 12.52 -2.58
CA GLY A 37 13.61 11.21 -2.97
C GLY A 37 13.68 10.98 -4.47
N ILE A 38 13.32 9.78 -4.89
CA ILE A 38 13.33 9.35 -6.29
C ILE A 38 12.16 10.02 -7.01
N SER A 39 12.45 10.72 -8.11
CA SER A 39 11.40 11.24 -8.98
C SER A 39 10.58 10.09 -9.57
N SER A 40 9.26 10.18 -9.46
CA SER A 40 8.34 9.19 -10.01
C SER A 40 7.45 9.80 -11.09
N THR A 41 6.92 8.95 -11.95
CA THR A 41 5.92 9.30 -12.97
C THR A 41 4.65 8.51 -12.73
N LEU A 42 3.49 9.10 -13.01
CA LEU A 42 2.22 8.41 -12.96
C LEU A 42 2.02 7.60 -14.25
N GLU A 43 1.92 6.28 -14.14
CA GLU A 43 1.51 5.40 -15.22
C GLU A 43 0.12 4.79 -14.91
N SER A 44 -0.51 4.18 -15.91
CA SER A 44 -1.75 3.43 -15.69
C SER A 44 -1.86 2.23 -16.63
N PHE A 45 -2.64 1.25 -16.23
CA PHE A 45 -3.08 0.18 -17.12
C PHE A 45 -4.58 -0.06 -16.96
N GLN A 46 -5.22 -0.53 -18.04
CA GLN A 46 -6.62 -0.92 -18.01
C GLN A 46 -6.75 -2.26 -17.26
N ILE A 47 -7.64 -2.30 -16.27
CA ILE A 47 -7.94 -3.52 -15.54
C ILE A 47 -8.64 -4.49 -16.50
N PRO A 48 -8.05 -5.66 -16.82
CA PRO A 48 -8.62 -6.66 -17.70
C PRO A 48 -10.08 -6.99 -17.38
N GLY A 49 -10.90 -7.06 -18.43
CA GLY A 49 -12.34 -7.32 -18.30
C GLY A 49 -13.16 -6.10 -17.85
N THR A 50 -12.56 -4.92 -17.70
CA THR A 50 -13.28 -3.69 -17.32
C THR A 50 -12.87 -2.50 -18.19
N ARG A 51 -13.63 -1.40 -18.14
CA ARG A 51 -13.21 -0.10 -18.70
C ARG A 51 -12.46 0.79 -17.70
N LYS A 52 -12.19 0.28 -16.49
CA LYS A 52 -11.54 1.04 -15.44
C LYS A 52 -10.04 0.89 -15.55
N THR A 53 -9.32 1.91 -15.10
CA THR A 53 -7.86 1.88 -15.03
C THR A 53 -7.39 1.81 -13.59
N MET A 54 -6.22 1.21 -13.43
CA MET A 54 -5.42 1.29 -12.22
C MET A 54 -4.22 2.19 -12.51
N THR A 55 -4.03 3.21 -11.68
CA THR A 55 -2.84 4.05 -11.72
C THR A 55 -1.78 3.53 -10.74
N TYR A 56 -0.52 3.81 -11.05
CA TYR A 56 0.61 3.53 -10.17
C TYR A 56 1.71 4.56 -10.40
N LEU A 57 2.41 4.93 -9.32
CA LEU A 57 3.66 5.67 -9.45
C LEU A 57 4.78 4.71 -9.87
N PHE A 58 5.69 5.21 -10.68
CA PHE A 58 6.73 4.42 -11.32
C PHE A 58 8.06 5.19 -11.33
N ALA A 59 9.16 4.50 -11.06
CA ALA A 59 10.52 4.99 -11.34
C ALA A 59 11.42 3.83 -11.77
N THR A 60 12.42 4.11 -12.61
CA THR A 60 13.41 3.11 -13.08
C THR A 60 14.83 3.64 -12.87
N SER A 61 15.74 2.79 -12.39
CA SER A 61 17.13 3.16 -12.20
C SER A 61 17.93 3.19 -13.50
N ALA A 62 17.40 2.59 -14.57
CA ALA A 62 18.06 2.50 -15.87
C ALA A 62 17.08 2.67 -17.03
N SER A 63 17.56 3.24 -18.14
CA SER A 63 16.79 3.43 -19.37
C SER A 63 16.64 2.13 -20.18
N LYS A 64 17.66 1.27 -20.16
CA LYS A 64 17.64 -0.02 -20.86
C LYS A 64 16.87 -1.06 -20.04
N LYS A 65 15.77 -1.58 -20.59
CA LYS A 65 14.96 -2.63 -19.95
C LYS A 65 15.76 -3.87 -19.52
N HIS A 66 16.81 -4.24 -20.25
CA HIS A 66 17.67 -5.38 -19.92
C HIS A 66 18.59 -5.14 -18.71
N ALA A 67 18.80 -3.89 -18.31
CA ALA A 67 19.58 -3.59 -17.11
C ALA A 67 18.78 -3.84 -15.82
N ILE A 68 17.45 -3.85 -15.89
CA ILE A 68 16.58 -4.03 -14.72
C ILE A 68 16.53 -5.51 -14.34
N THR A 69 16.88 -5.81 -13.07
CA THR A 69 16.94 -7.16 -12.50
C THR A 69 16.02 -7.35 -11.30
N ALA A 70 15.49 -6.27 -10.73
CA ALA A 70 14.60 -6.29 -9.58
C ALA A 70 13.41 -5.34 -9.72
N ALA A 71 12.25 -5.74 -9.19
CA ALA A 71 11.11 -4.85 -8.95
C ALA A 71 10.89 -4.64 -7.44
N LYS A 72 10.61 -3.40 -7.05
CA LYS A 72 10.28 -2.99 -5.69
C LYS A 72 8.87 -2.41 -5.69
N ILE A 73 7.92 -3.15 -5.13
CA ILE A 73 6.49 -2.83 -5.19
C ILE A 73 6.04 -2.41 -3.80
N CYS A 74 5.75 -1.13 -3.64
CA CYS A 74 5.37 -0.53 -2.38
C CYS A 74 3.86 -0.34 -2.28
N ILE A 75 3.25 -0.85 -1.22
CA ILE A 75 1.84 -0.64 -0.92
C ILE A 75 1.73 0.47 0.14
N HIS A 76 1.07 1.58 -0.22
CA HIS A 76 0.88 2.72 0.68
C HIS A 76 -0.01 2.38 1.88
N GLY A 77 0.04 3.23 2.92
CA GLY A 77 -0.82 3.13 4.10
C GLY A 77 -2.22 3.75 3.93
N LEU A 78 -2.92 3.97 5.06
CA LEU A 78 -4.30 4.49 5.10
C LEU A 78 -4.45 5.87 4.44
N ASN A 79 -3.41 6.70 4.47
CA ASN A 79 -3.41 8.04 3.91
C ASN A 79 -3.50 8.07 2.38
N ARG A 80 -3.32 6.91 1.71
CA ARG A 80 -3.31 6.79 0.23
C ARG A 80 -2.22 7.66 -0.42
N SER A 81 -1.06 7.73 0.23
CA SER A 81 0.12 8.49 -0.20
C SER A 81 1.17 7.55 -0.80
N PRO A 82 1.06 7.15 -2.08
CA PRO A 82 2.04 6.28 -2.75
C PRO A 82 3.42 6.95 -2.93
N ASP A 83 3.50 8.28 -2.82
CA ASP A 83 4.73 9.07 -2.91
C ASP A 83 5.70 8.79 -1.76
N GLU A 84 5.22 8.43 -0.57
CA GLU A 84 6.05 8.04 0.58
C GLU A 84 7.00 6.87 0.24
N CYS A 85 6.59 6.01 -0.70
CA CYS A 85 7.39 4.88 -1.20
C CYS A 85 8.64 5.29 -1.99
N PHE A 86 8.73 6.56 -2.39
CA PHE A 86 9.83 7.10 -3.19
C PHE A 86 10.78 7.98 -2.38
N GLY A 87 10.60 8.09 -1.05
CA GLY A 87 11.55 8.67 -0.10
C GLY A 87 12.84 7.84 0.08
N LEU A 88 13.31 7.22 -1.01
CA LEU A 88 14.49 6.39 -1.05
C LEU A 88 15.71 7.18 -1.53
N ASP A 89 16.90 6.75 -1.12
CA ASP A 89 18.15 7.40 -1.50
C ASP A 89 18.35 7.32 -3.03
N THR A 90 18.47 8.49 -3.66
CA THR A 90 18.50 8.62 -5.11
C THR A 90 19.77 8.05 -5.74
N ALA A 91 20.91 8.19 -5.05
CA ALA A 91 22.19 7.71 -5.54
C ALA A 91 22.29 6.17 -5.45
N ALA A 92 21.83 5.59 -4.35
CA ALA A 92 21.71 4.15 -4.20
C ALA A 92 20.72 3.57 -5.20
N PHE A 93 19.55 4.20 -5.41
CA PHE A 93 18.61 3.74 -6.42
C PHE A 93 19.17 3.79 -7.84
N ALA A 94 19.90 4.86 -8.20
CA ALA A 94 20.50 4.98 -9.53
C ALA A 94 21.45 3.82 -9.90
N THR A 95 21.98 3.09 -8.90
CA THR A 95 22.87 1.94 -9.10
C THR A 95 22.21 0.58 -8.80
N SER A 96 20.93 0.55 -8.42
CA SER A 96 20.26 -0.66 -7.92
C SER A 96 19.73 -1.60 -9.01
N ASN A 97 19.79 -1.21 -10.28
CA ASN A 97 19.24 -2.00 -11.40
C ASN A 97 17.78 -2.41 -11.17
N ALA A 98 16.96 -1.48 -10.65
CA ALA A 98 15.62 -1.77 -10.19
C ALA A 98 14.56 -0.82 -10.77
N VAL A 99 13.33 -1.30 -10.78
CA VAL A 99 12.12 -0.49 -10.95
C VAL A 99 11.40 -0.40 -9.61
N ILE A 100 10.87 0.78 -9.28
CA ILE A 100 9.97 0.99 -8.13
C ILE A 100 8.57 1.27 -8.66
N LEU A 101 7.59 0.62 -8.04
CA LEU A 101 6.18 0.70 -8.38
C LEU A 101 5.40 0.96 -7.09
N ALA A 102 4.51 1.95 -7.08
CA ALA A 102 3.55 2.12 -5.99
C ALA A 102 2.14 2.16 -6.58
N PRO A 103 1.40 1.03 -6.57
CA PRO A 103 -0.01 1.03 -6.96
C PRO A 103 -0.82 2.03 -6.16
N VAL A 104 -1.66 2.80 -6.85
CA VAL A 104 -2.58 3.74 -6.21
C VAL A 104 -3.92 3.03 -6.01
N PHE A 105 -4.32 2.90 -4.75
CA PHE A 105 -5.67 2.48 -4.38
C PHE A 105 -6.42 3.71 -3.87
N PRO A 106 -7.03 4.52 -4.76
CA PRO A 106 -7.65 5.78 -4.36
C PRO A 106 -8.91 5.52 -3.53
N CYS A 107 -9.21 6.46 -2.64
CA CYS A 107 -10.48 6.52 -1.93
C CYS A 107 -11.13 7.89 -2.14
N LYS A 108 -12.45 7.97 -1.97
CA LYS A 108 -13.37 9.05 -2.39
C LYS A 108 -13.75 8.94 -3.86
N GLN A 109 -14.94 9.46 -4.20
CA GLN A 109 -15.42 9.48 -5.59
C GLN A 109 -14.70 10.57 -6.38
N GLY A 110 -13.49 10.25 -6.85
CA GLY A 110 -12.76 11.04 -7.84
C GLY A 110 -13.15 10.63 -9.26
N ASP A 111 -12.20 10.73 -10.19
CA ASP A 111 -12.38 10.34 -11.59
C ASP A 111 -13.04 8.95 -11.72
N ASN A 112 -14.24 8.93 -12.30
CA ASN A 112 -15.00 7.71 -12.50
C ASN A 112 -14.31 6.71 -13.44
N ALA A 113 -13.26 7.10 -14.18
CA ALA A 113 -12.44 6.17 -14.94
C ALA A 113 -11.57 5.27 -14.04
N LEU A 114 -11.20 5.74 -12.84
CA LEU A 114 -10.35 4.98 -11.91
C LEU A 114 -11.16 3.95 -11.12
N ALA A 115 -10.52 2.84 -10.77
CA ALA A 115 -11.00 1.93 -9.74
C ALA A 115 -10.79 2.55 -8.35
N GLN A 116 -11.87 2.82 -7.59
CA GLN A 116 -11.78 3.55 -6.31
C GLN A 116 -12.68 2.99 -5.19
N TRP A 117 -12.24 3.16 -3.95
CA TRP A 117 -13.00 2.81 -2.75
C TRP A 117 -13.81 4.00 -2.25
N SER A 118 -15.05 3.76 -1.85
CA SER A 118 -15.91 4.82 -1.30
C SER A 118 -15.41 5.35 0.05
N LYS A 119 -14.71 4.51 0.82
CA LYS A 119 -14.16 4.84 2.15
C LYS A 119 -12.63 4.85 2.11
N CYS A 120 -12.04 5.79 2.86
CA CYS A 120 -10.59 5.85 3.09
C CYS A 120 -10.17 4.98 4.28
N ASN A 121 -10.60 3.72 4.28
CA ASN A 121 -10.26 2.71 5.29
C ASN A 121 -9.27 1.68 4.72
N ALA A 122 -9.07 0.55 5.40
CA ALA A 122 -8.16 -0.52 4.99
C ALA A 122 -8.81 -1.60 4.08
N ASP A 123 -9.91 -1.31 3.39
CA ASP A 123 -10.65 -2.31 2.59
C ASP A 123 -9.79 -2.91 1.47
N TYR A 124 -9.04 -2.07 0.75
CA TYR A 124 -8.05 -2.51 -0.26
C TYR A 124 -7.00 -3.47 0.33
N ALA A 125 -6.59 -3.24 1.57
CA ALA A 125 -5.64 -4.07 2.29
C ALA A 125 -6.22 -5.41 2.75
N SER A 126 -7.52 -5.62 2.55
CA SER A 126 -8.20 -6.91 2.80
C SER A 126 -8.58 -7.62 1.49
N GLY A 127 -8.14 -7.10 0.33
CA GLY A 127 -8.48 -7.69 -0.97
C GLY A 127 -9.95 -7.48 -1.33
N LEU A 128 -10.57 -6.40 -0.86
CA LEU A 128 -11.92 -6.04 -1.28
C LEU A 128 -11.92 -5.37 -2.65
N GLN A 129 -13.06 -5.42 -3.34
CA GLN A 129 -13.27 -4.75 -4.61
C GLN A 129 -13.41 -3.23 -4.47
N PRO A 130 -12.99 -2.45 -5.48
CA PRO A 130 -13.36 -1.04 -5.61
C PRO A 130 -14.90 -0.88 -5.62
N SER A 131 -15.41 0.14 -4.93
CA SER A 131 -16.86 0.35 -4.77
C SER A 131 -17.58 0.72 -6.09
N ASN A 132 -16.86 1.21 -7.10
CA ASN A 132 -17.43 1.72 -8.35
C ASN A 132 -17.46 0.69 -9.51
N SER A 133 -17.87 -0.55 -9.17
CA SER A 133 -18.28 -1.66 -10.06
C SER A 133 -17.18 -2.47 -10.76
N VAL A 134 -15.97 -2.51 -10.20
CA VAL A 134 -14.92 -3.42 -10.69
C VAL A 134 -15.08 -4.78 -10.00
N LYS A 135 -15.35 -5.84 -10.78
CA LYS A 135 -15.35 -7.23 -10.28
C LYS A 135 -13.94 -7.75 -9.92
N THR A 136 -12.90 -6.98 -10.22
CA THR A 136 -11.50 -7.28 -9.88
C THR A 136 -11.18 -6.71 -8.51
N ASP A 137 -10.78 -7.58 -7.59
CA ASP A 137 -10.37 -7.19 -6.25
C ASP A 137 -8.96 -6.60 -6.22
N ALA A 138 -8.59 -5.97 -5.10
CA ALA A 138 -7.29 -5.31 -4.95
C ALA A 138 -6.08 -6.26 -5.11
N TYR A 139 -6.20 -7.55 -4.78
CA TYR A 139 -5.12 -8.53 -4.93
C TYR A 139 -4.97 -8.98 -6.37
N SER A 140 -6.09 -9.25 -7.06
CA SER A 140 -6.08 -9.53 -8.50
C SER A 140 -5.54 -8.35 -9.33
N MET A 141 -5.81 -7.10 -8.91
CA MET A 141 -5.23 -5.90 -9.52
C MET A 141 -3.70 -5.87 -9.37
N LEU A 142 -3.18 -6.25 -8.19
CA LEU A 142 -1.74 -6.33 -7.96
C LEU A 142 -1.09 -7.49 -8.73
N ASP A 143 -1.73 -8.67 -8.79
CA ASP A 143 -1.24 -9.80 -9.59
C ASP A 143 -1.01 -9.37 -11.05
N GLN A 144 -1.97 -8.65 -11.63
CA GLN A 144 -1.88 -8.14 -12.99
C GLN A 144 -0.77 -7.10 -13.15
N LEU A 145 -0.68 -6.13 -12.24
CA LEU A 145 0.40 -5.14 -12.26
C LEU A 145 1.76 -5.84 -12.22
N ILE A 146 1.95 -6.81 -11.33
CA ILE A 146 3.17 -7.61 -11.25
C ILE A 146 3.45 -8.27 -12.59
N LEU A 147 2.53 -9.09 -13.11
CA LEU A 147 2.73 -9.85 -14.33
C LEU A 147 3.03 -8.94 -15.54
N THR A 148 2.38 -7.78 -15.65
CA THR A 148 2.68 -6.77 -16.68
C THR A 148 4.12 -6.29 -16.57
N GLN A 149 4.60 -5.95 -15.37
CA GLN A 149 5.97 -5.47 -15.19
C GLN A 149 7.00 -6.58 -15.38
N LEU A 150 6.71 -7.81 -14.95
CA LEU A 150 7.56 -8.97 -15.21
C LEU A 150 7.75 -9.20 -16.72
N SER A 151 6.71 -9.01 -17.53
CA SER A 151 6.80 -9.09 -18.98
C SER A 151 7.59 -7.93 -19.63
N ARG A 152 7.65 -6.77 -18.95
CA ARG A 152 8.34 -5.56 -19.45
C ARG A 152 9.86 -5.67 -19.32
N TYR A 153 10.37 -6.46 -18.38
CA TYR A 153 11.79 -6.52 -18.01
C TYR A 153 12.36 -7.95 -18.11
N PRO A 154 13.06 -8.31 -19.20
CA PRO A 154 13.43 -9.70 -19.48
C PRO A 154 14.49 -10.28 -18.54
N ASN A 155 15.30 -9.43 -17.88
CA ASN A 155 16.33 -9.86 -16.93
C ASN A 155 15.87 -9.75 -15.48
N LEU A 156 14.63 -9.35 -15.23
CA LEU A 156 14.07 -9.26 -13.88
C LEU A 156 13.96 -10.67 -13.29
N LYS A 157 14.43 -10.83 -12.05
CA LYS A 157 14.35 -12.08 -11.29
C LYS A 157 13.80 -11.90 -9.88
N ARG A 158 14.06 -10.75 -9.26
CA ARG A 158 13.73 -10.50 -7.86
C ARG A 158 12.56 -9.53 -7.75
N VAL A 159 11.60 -9.85 -6.89
CA VAL A 159 10.43 -9.00 -6.62
C VAL A 159 10.32 -8.82 -5.10
N LEU A 160 10.50 -7.58 -4.64
CA LEU A 160 10.18 -7.20 -3.27
C LEU A 160 8.81 -6.54 -3.25
N ILE A 161 7.87 -7.10 -2.49
CA ILE A 161 6.57 -6.46 -2.22
C ILE A 161 6.60 -6.01 -0.77
N TYR A 162 6.40 -4.73 -0.52
CA TYR A 162 6.55 -4.16 0.80
C TYR A 162 5.50 -3.12 1.16
N GLY A 163 5.27 -2.92 2.45
CA GLY A 163 4.31 -1.94 2.92
C GLY A 163 4.44 -1.60 4.40
N PHE A 164 3.86 -0.47 4.76
CA PHE A 164 3.80 0.10 6.11
C PHE A 164 2.35 0.34 6.50
N SER A 165 1.98 0.15 7.78
CA SER A 165 0.61 0.39 8.26
C SER A 165 -0.45 -0.45 7.53
N ALA A 166 -1.48 0.14 6.93
CA ALA A 166 -2.42 -0.61 6.09
C ALA A 166 -1.75 -1.28 4.87
N GLY A 167 -0.65 -0.74 4.36
CA GLY A 167 0.16 -1.41 3.35
C GLY A 167 0.82 -2.70 3.88
N ALA A 168 1.23 -2.71 5.14
CA ALA A 168 1.74 -3.92 5.79
C ALA A 168 0.63 -4.94 6.05
N GLN A 169 -0.59 -4.48 6.39
CA GLN A 169 -1.75 -5.37 6.45
C GLN A 169 -2.03 -6.03 5.09
N TYR A 170 -1.96 -5.24 4.01
CA TYR A 170 -2.10 -5.74 2.64
C TYR A 170 -1.04 -6.82 2.38
N VAL A 171 0.24 -6.51 2.61
CA VAL A 171 1.34 -7.43 2.31
C VAL A 171 1.25 -8.72 3.13
N SER A 172 0.93 -8.64 4.42
CA SER A 172 0.75 -9.82 5.29
C SER A 172 -0.39 -10.73 4.84
N ARG A 173 -1.50 -10.17 4.35
CA ARG A 173 -2.62 -10.98 3.83
C ARG A 173 -2.35 -11.48 2.41
N TYR A 174 -1.78 -10.63 1.55
CA TYR A 174 -1.44 -10.99 0.18
C TYR A 174 -0.37 -12.08 0.12
N MET A 175 0.67 -12.06 0.97
CA MET A 175 1.67 -13.14 1.01
C MET A 175 1.07 -14.51 1.37
N ALA A 176 0.03 -14.50 2.21
CA ALA A 176 -0.67 -15.69 2.67
C ALA A 176 -1.63 -16.25 1.61
N LEU A 177 -2.30 -15.36 0.86
CA LEU A 177 -3.41 -15.74 -0.02
C LEU A 177 -3.04 -15.77 -1.52
N SER A 178 -2.08 -14.97 -1.96
CA SER A 178 -1.77 -14.79 -3.39
C SER A 178 -1.15 -16.03 -4.03
N GLN A 179 -1.55 -16.35 -5.26
CA GLN A 179 -0.92 -17.38 -6.09
C GLN A 179 0.23 -16.85 -6.97
N ILE A 180 0.73 -15.64 -6.71
CA ILE A 180 1.68 -14.97 -7.62
C ILE A 180 2.95 -15.78 -7.91
N SER A 181 3.46 -16.56 -6.94
CA SER A 181 4.63 -17.42 -7.20
C SER A 181 4.30 -18.66 -8.03
N ALA A 182 3.07 -19.16 -7.99
CA ALA A 182 2.63 -20.21 -8.91
C ALA A 182 2.42 -19.66 -10.32
N LEU A 183 1.93 -18.41 -10.43
CA LEU A 183 1.76 -17.71 -11.71
C LEU A 183 3.10 -17.29 -12.34
N ALA A 184 4.10 -17.03 -11.51
CA ALA A 184 5.41 -16.53 -11.93
C ALA A 184 6.56 -17.30 -11.25
N PRO A 185 6.71 -18.62 -11.48
CA PRO A 185 7.62 -19.49 -10.73
C PRO A 185 9.10 -19.24 -10.99
N ARG A 186 9.44 -18.41 -11.99
CA ARG A 186 10.83 -18.06 -12.36
C ARG A 186 11.37 -16.84 -11.61
N TYR A 187 10.58 -16.29 -10.68
CA TYR A 187 10.90 -15.07 -9.96
C TYR A 187 10.90 -15.31 -8.45
N ASP A 188 11.83 -14.67 -7.77
CA ASP A 188 12.00 -14.76 -6.32
C ASP A 188 11.20 -13.65 -5.66
N PHE A 189 10.17 -14.03 -4.91
CA PHE A 189 9.30 -13.08 -4.19
C PHE A 189 9.72 -12.96 -2.73
N THR A 190 9.95 -11.72 -2.31
CA THR A 190 10.15 -11.35 -0.91
C THR A 190 9.02 -10.44 -0.46
N PHE A 191 8.48 -10.72 0.73
CA PHE A 191 7.39 -9.95 1.33
C PHE A 191 7.91 -9.24 2.56
N MET A 192 7.83 -7.90 2.56
CA MET A 192 8.26 -7.07 3.68
C MET A 192 7.10 -6.29 4.28
N ALA A 193 6.85 -6.46 5.57
CA ALA A 193 5.73 -5.79 6.25
C ALA A 193 6.17 -5.30 7.62
N THR A 194 5.72 -4.09 7.98
CA THR A 194 6.04 -3.47 9.26
C THR A 194 4.91 -2.55 9.75
N SER A 195 4.81 -2.36 11.06
CA SER A 195 3.87 -1.39 11.64
C SER A 195 2.41 -1.62 11.24
N ALA A 196 2.00 -2.87 10.97
CA ALA A 196 0.59 -3.17 10.68
C ALA A 196 -0.26 -2.97 11.95
N GLY A 197 -1.47 -2.44 11.79
CA GLY A 197 -2.42 -2.34 12.91
C GLY A 197 -2.95 -3.70 13.35
N THR A 198 -3.03 -4.65 12.43
CA THR A 198 -3.56 -6.01 12.61
C THR A 198 -2.81 -6.95 11.68
N TRP A 199 -2.55 -8.17 12.09
CA TRP A 199 -1.87 -9.20 11.32
C TRP A 199 -2.81 -10.37 11.03
N LEU A 200 -2.54 -11.09 9.93
CA LEU A 200 -3.29 -12.30 9.57
C LEU A 200 -2.63 -13.51 10.24
N TYR A 201 -3.22 -13.99 11.34
CA TYR A 201 -2.76 -15.18 12.04
C TYR A 201 -3.12 -16.43 11.25
N LEU A 202 -2.15 -17.35 11.14
CA LEU A 202 -2.27 -18.57 10.33
C LEU A 202 -2.80 -19.77 11.12
N THR A 203 -2.85 -19.67 12.45
CA THR A 203 -3.52 -20.62 13.35
C THR A 203 -4.56 -19.86 14.20
N PRO A 204 -5.51 -20.54 14.86
CA PRO A 204 -6.45 -19.88 15.77
C PRO A 204 -5.79 -19.34 17.04
N ASP A 205 -4.54 -19.69 17.34
CA ASP A 205 -3.84 -19.27 18.56
C ASP A 205 -3.70 -17.75 18.62
N ARG A 206 -3.90 -17.19 19.81
CA ARG A 206 -3.80 -15.75 20.06
C ARG A 206 -2.93 -15.50 21.29
N PRO A 207 -2.05 -14.48 21.28
CA PRO A 207 -1.22 -14.13 22.42
C PRO A 207 -2.02 -13.61 23.61
N GLU A 208 -3.17 -12.97 23.36
CA GLU A 208 -4.07 -12.45 24.38
C GLU A 208 -5.43 -13.16 24.32
N ALA A 209 -6.14 -13.16 25.46
CA ALA A 209 -7.47 -13.75 25.55
C ALA A 209 -8.47 -13.02 24.62
N ALA A 210 -9.37 -13.78 24.01
CA ALA A 210 -10.36 -13.31 23.04
C ALA A 210 -11.80 -13.60 23.51
N GLU A 211 -12.04 -13.52 24.82
CA GLU A 211 -13.29 -13.97 25.47
C GLU A 211 -14.54 -13.32 24.86
N ASP A 212 -14.47 -12.03 24.49
CA ASP A 212 -15.59 -11.28 23.91
C ASP A 212 -15.79 -11.49 22.40
N CYS A 213 -14.93 -12.29 21.74
CA CYS A 213 -14.97 -12.51 20.30
C CYS A 213 -14.53 -13.92 19.88
N LEU A 214 -14.76 -14.94 20.71
CA LEU A 214 -14.38 -16.32 20.42
C LEU A 214 -14.91 -16.82 19.05
N ASP A 215 -16.10 -16.37 18.67
CA ASP A 215 -16.77 -16.76 17.42
C ASP A 215 -16.25 -16.01 16.17
N SER A 216 -15.46 -14.94 16.36
CA SER A 216 -14.99 -14.07 15.25
C SER A 216 -13.49 -13.82 15.22
N VAL A 217 -12.75 -14.14 16.28
CA VAL A 217 -11.31 -13.86 16.41
C VAL A 217 -10.47 -14.51 15.30
N ASP A 218 -10.93 -15.62 14.75
CA ASP A 218 -10.29 -16.31 13.63
C ASP A 218 -10.91 -16.00 12.26
N ASN A 219 -11.94 -15.16 12.19
CA ASN A 219 -12.47 -14.72 10.91
C ASN A 219 -11.46 -13.82 10.19
N PHE A 220 -11.49 -13.89 8.86
CA PHE A 220 -10.79 -12.94 8.02
C PHE A 220 -11.35 -11.54 8.33
N LYS A 221 -10.51 -10.55 8.64
CA LYS A 221 -9.10 -10.37 8.22
C LYS A 221 -8.04 -10.65 9.30
N TYR A 222 -8.41 -11.23 10.44
CA TYR A 222 -7.54 -11.50 11.60
C TYR A 222 -7.03 -12.94 11.63
N GLY A 223 -7.84 -13.89 11.16
CA GLY A 223 -7.47 -15.29 10.95
C GLY A 223 -7.92 -15.80 9.58
N LEU A 224 -8.00 -17.14 9.44
CA LEU A 224 -8.25 -17.80 8.15
C LEU A 224 -9.66 -18.39 8.01
N SER A 225 -10.55 -18.17 8.97
CA SER A 225 -11.96 -18.55 8.84
C SER A 225 -12.76 -17.52 8.02
N ALA A 226 -13.85 -17.94 7.38
CA ALA A 226 -14.77 -17.08 6.62
C ALA A 226 -14.10 -16.18 5.54
N ILE A 227 -12.95 -16.61 4.97
CA ILE A 227 -12.25 -15.88 3.90
C ILE A 227 -13.16 -15.69 2.68
N ASP A 228 -13.95 -16.70 2.33
CA ASP A 228 -14.91 -16.69 1.22
C ASP A 228 -16.01 -15.64 1.38
N GLN A 229 -16.32 -15.25 2.62
CA GLN A 229 -17.33 -14.22 2.94
C GLN A 229 -16.74 -12.80 2.96
N ALA A 230 -15.45 -12.67 3.26
CA ALA A 230 -14.83 -11.37 3.57
C ALA A 230 -13.68 -10.96 2.61
N CYS A 231 -13.26 -11.83 1.69
CA CYS A 231 -12.25 -11.54 0.67
C CYS A 231 -12.79 -11.86 -0.73
N ASN A 232 -12.60 -10.93 -1.67
CA ASN A 232 -13.06 -11.11 -3.05
C ASN A 232 -12.00 -11.73 -3.97
N TYR A 233 -10.81 -12.05 -3.44
CA TYR A 233 -9.72 -12.65 -4.22
C TYR A 233 -10.02 -14.12 -4.54
N PRO A 234 -10.26 -14.49 -5.81
CA PRO A 234 -10.78 -15.81 -6.15
C PRO A 234 -9.93 -17.00 -5.67
N PRO A 235 -8.59 -16.95 -5.72
CA PRO A 235 -7.77 -18.03 -5.15
C PRO A 235 -7.99 -18.22 -3.65
N ALA A 236 -8.12 -17.14 -2.88
CA ALA A 236 -8.31 -17.21 -1.42
C ALA A 236 -9.60 -17.94 -1.02
N GLN A 237 -10.67 -17.78 -1.80
CA GLN A 237 -11.99 -18.37 -1.51
C GLN A 237 -12.02 -19.90 -1.56
N ARG A 238 -10.94 -20.53 -2.03
CA ARG A 238 -10.83 -21.99 -2.19
C ARG A 238 -9.68 -22.59 -1.37
N MET A 239 -8.91 -21.76 -0.65
CA MET A 239 -7.76 -22.23 0.11
C MET A 239 -8.21 -22.74 1.47
N SER A 240 -7.74 -23.93 1.83
CA SER A 240 -7.75 -24.39 3.22
C SER A 240 -6.66 -23.68 4.03
N ARG A 241 -6.74 -23.80 5.36
CA ARG A 241 -5.65 -23.36 6.25
C ARG A 241 -4.33 -24.02 5.90
N ASP A 242 -4.35 -25.31 5.56
CA ASP A 242 -3.16 -26.07 5.20
C ASP A 242 -2.54 -25.57 3.89
N ASP A 243 -3.36 -25.19 2.90
CA ASP A 243 -2.86 -24.57 1.67
C ASP A 243 -2.14 -23.24 1.96
N VAL A 244 -2.71 -22.43 2.86
CA VAL A 244 -2.09 -21.16 3.29
C VAL A 244 -0.79 -21.42 4.04
N LEU A 245 -0.75 -22.38 4.96
CA LEU A 245 0.46 -22.73 5.71
C LEU A 245 1.56 -23.26 4.78
N ALA A 246 1.21 -24.20 3.89
CA ALA A 246 2.13 -24.75 2.89
C ALA A 246 2.70 -23.64 2.01
N GLN A 247 1.86 -22.71 1.56
CA GLN A 247 2.30 -21.58 0.77
C GLN A 247 3.25 -20.65 1.56
N VAL A 248 2.87 -20.23 2.76
CA VAL A 248 3.69 -19.31 3.58
C VAL A 248 5.03 -19.96 3.95
N SER A 249 5.08 -21.28 4.14
CA SER A 249 6.32 -22.02 4.41
C SER A 249 7.40 -21.80 3.36
N GLN A 250 7.02 -21.51 2.11
CA GLN A 250 7.95 -21.28 0.99
C GLN A 250 8.28 -19.80 0.74
N ARG A 251 7.66 -18.86 1.46
CA ARG A 251 7.84 -17.40 1.24
C ARG A 251 9.13 -16.87 1.87
N THR A 252 9.81 -15.93 1.23
CA THR A 252 10.86 -15.14 1.89
C THR A 252 10.21 -13.97 2.64
N LEU A 253 10.42 -13.90 3.96
CA LEU A 253 9.71 -12.97 4.84
C LEU A 253 10.68 -12.02 5.55
N TRP A 254 10.47 -10.72 5.37
CA TRP A 254 11.21 -9.67 6.09
C TRP A 254 10.24 -8.84 6.94
N LEU A 255 10.36 -8.92 8.25
CA LEU A 255 9.47 -8.22 9.20
C LEU A 255 10.31 -7.28 10.08
N PRO A 256 10.88 -6.20 9.51
CA PRO A 256 11.65 -5.23 10.27
C PRO A 256 10.78 -4.58 11.35
N TYR A 257 11.29 -4.49 12.57
CA TYR A 257 10.60 -3.89 13.71
C TYR A 257 10.80 -2.39 13.72
N ASN A 258 9.71 -1.63 13.58
CA ASN A 258 9.71 -0.21 13.88
C ASN A 258 9.52 0.00 15.39
N THR A 259 10.61 0.10 16.14
CA THR A 259 10.60 -0.01 17.61
C THR A 259 9.97 1.19 18.31
N GLY A 260 9.86 2.34 17.63
CA GLY A 260 9.22 3.54 18.16
C GLY A 260 7.69 3.60 17.92
N ASP A 261 7.11 2.62 17.22
CA ASP A 261 5.66 2.55 16.94
C ASP A 261 4.88 1.90 18.08
N ILE A 262 5.04 2.48 19.27
CA ILE A 262 4.49 1.98 20.54
C ILE A 262 3.21 2.69 20.97
N GLN A 263 2.89 3.81 20.32
CA GLN A 263 1.72 4.59 20.66
C GLN A 263 0.48 4.00 19.97
N PRO A 264 -0.68 3.96 20.63
CA PRO A 264 -1.92 3.51 20.00
C PRO A 264 -2.21 4.33 18.74
N GLY A 265 -2.00 5.65 18.82
CA GLY A 265 -2.43 6.57 17.77
C GLY A 265 -3.96 6.63 17.68
N THR A 266 -4.48 7.36 16.69
CA THR A 266 -5.94 7.57 16.52
C THR A 266 -6.61 6.57 15.59
N VAL A 267 -5.83 5.73 14.89
CA VAL A 267 -6.30 4.85 13.82
C VAL A 267 -5.95 3.38 14.05
N LEU A 268 -5.50 3.01 15.26
CA LEU A 268 -5.26 1.61 15.59
C LEU A 268 -6.58 0.91 15.87
N ASP A 269 -6.67 -0.32 15.37
CA ASP A 269 -7.84 -1.16 15.53
C ASP A 269 -7.94 -1.64 16.99
N ASP A 270 -9.02 -1.25 17.67
CA ASP A 270 -9.33 -1.57 19.08
C ASP A 270 -10.50 -2.56 19.18
N SER A 271 -10.79 -3.29 18.10
CA SER A 271 -11.72 -4.42 18.16
C SER A 271 -11.15 -5.55 19.02
N CYS A 272 -12.03 -6.40 19.58
CA CYS A 272 -11.63 -7.57 20.37
C CYS A 272 -10.65 -8.46 19.58
N GLU A 273 -10.91 -8.69 18.30
CA GLU A 273 -10.08 -9.54 17.44
C GLU A 273 -8.68 -8.95 17.21
N ALA A 274 -8.57 -7.62 17.17
CA ALA A 274 -7.29 -6.93 17.07
C ALA A 274 -6.53 -6.94 18.40
N ASN A 275 -7.24 -6.76 19.52
CA ASN A 275 -6.66 -6.79 20.87
C ASN A 275 -6.21 -8.19 21.28
N ALA A 276 -6.84 -9.24 20.75
CA ALA A 276 -6.36 -10.62 20.89
C ALA A 276 -4.92 -10.81 20.35
N GLN A 277 -4.43 -9.91 19.49
CA GLN A 277 -3.07 -9.96 18.93
C GLN A 277 -2.01 -9.25 19.80
N GLY A 278 -2.43 -8.60 20.88
CA GLY A 278 -1.57 -7.78 21.73
C GLY A 278 -2.16 -6.40 22.01
N PRO A 279 -1.51 -5.62 22.89
CA PRO A 279 -1.99 -4.32 23.33
C PRO A 279 -2.14 -3.33 22.16
N LEU A 280 -2.72 -2.16 22.42
CA LEU A 280 -2.81 -1.04 21.47
C LEU A 280 -1.44 -0.41 21.18
N ASN A 281 -0.55 -1.20 20.59
CA ASN A 281 0.85 -0.95 20.32
C ASN A 281 1.25 -1.82 19.11
N ARG A 282 1.58 -1.19 17.98
CA ARG A 282 1.86 -1.90 16.72
C ARG A 282 3.15 -2.70 16.80
N PHE A 283 4.17 -2.17 17.49
CA PHE A 283 5.42 -2.89 17.72
C PHE A 283 5.17 -4.19 18.49
N ALA A 284 4.42 -4.15 19.59
CA ALA A 284 4.07 -5.34 20.37
C ALA A 284 3.26 -6.36 19.56
N ARG A 285 2.23 -5.91 18.80
CA ARG A 285 1.46 -6.78 17.90
C ARG A 285 2.36 -7.45 16.84
N GLN A 286 3.35 -6.73 16.31
CA GLN A 286 4.31 -7.29 15.36
C GLN A 286 5.24 -8.32 16.00
N GLN A 287 5.73 -8.08 17.23
CA GLN A 287 6.53 -9.07 17.95
C GLN A 287 5.76 -10.37 18.17
N ASN A 288 4.49 -10.26 18.59
CA ASN A 288 3.60 -11.41 18.73
C ASN A 288 3.36 -12.13 17.40
N TYR A 289 3.19 -11.38 16.31
CA TYR A 289 3.01 -11.98 14.98
C TYR A 289 4.26 -12.71 14.47
N VAL A 290 5.46 -12.16 14.71
CA VAL A 290 6.71 -12.85 14.38
C VAL A 290 6.85 -14.13 15.21
N ALA A 291 6.54 -14.09 16.51
CA ALA A 291 6.53 -15.27 17.37
C ALA A 291 5.53 -16.34 16.87
N HIS A 292 4.35 -15.92 16.45
CA HIS A 292 3.34 -16.77 15.81
C HIS A 292 3.91 -17.47 14.55
N LEU A 293 4.54 -16.72 13.65
CA LEU A 293 5.14 -17.31 12.44
C LEU A 293 6.33 -18.24 12.76
N THR A 294 7.16 -17.90 13.75
CA THR A 294 8.26 -18.77 14.20
C THR A 294 7.74 -20.09 14.80
N SER A 295 6.64 -20.04 15.54
CA SER A 295 5.97 -21.23 16.08
C SER A 295 5.35 -22.07 14.97
N ALA A 296 4.64 -21.44 14.02
CA ALA A 296 4.00 -22.12 12.89
C ALA A 296 5.01 -22.73 11.91
N PHE A 297 6.21 -22.15 11.81
CA PHE A 297 7.27 -22.61 10.91
C PHE A 297 8.63 -22.73 11.62
N PRO A 298 8.82 -23.72 12.50
CA PRO A 298 10.07 -23.91 13.22
C PRO A 298 11.27 -24.04 12.26
N GLY A 299 12.31 -23.25 12.50
CA GLY A 299 13.53 -23.26 11.68
C GLY A 299 13.45 -22.42 10.39
N LYS A 300 12.28 -21.88 10.03
CA LYS A 300 12.17 -20.96 8.89
C LYS A 300 12.81 -19.61 9.22
N PRO A 301 13.72 -19.07 8.39
CA PRO A 301 14.28 -17.76 8.62
C PRO A 301 13.23 -16.67 8.34
N ILE A 302 13.02 -15.78 9.32
CA ILE A 302 12.29 -14.52 9.19
C ILE A 302 13.30 -13.41 9.43
N LYS A 303 13.55 -12.56 8.44
CA LYS A 303 14.52 -11.47 8.59
C LYS A 303 13.89 -10.34 9.41
N THR A 304 14.47 -10.08 10.57
CA THR A 304 14.10 -8.94 11.42
C THR A 304 15.31 -8.03 11.57
N ILE A 305 15.05 -6.73 11.65
CA ILE A 305 16.01 -5.71 12.09
C ILE A 305 15.26 -4.73 12.97
N ASN A 306 15.93 -4.11 13.93
CA ASN A 306 15.34 -3.00 14.67
C ASN A 306 15.57 -1.70 13.91
N VAL A 307 14.50 -0.94 13.73
CA VAL A 307 14.49 0.39 13.14
C VAL A 307 14.04 1.34 14.22
N ASP A 308 15.00 2.03 14.82
CA ASP A 308 14.78 2.91 15.96
C ASP A 308 14.44 4.34 15.53
N GLY A 309 13.75 5.06 16.42
CA GLY A 309 13.52 6.51 16.28
C GLY A 309 12.32 6.91 15.44
N CYS A 310 11.66 5.98 14.75
CA CYS A 310 10.44 6.25 13.99
C CYS A 310 9.18 5.89 14.80
N LYS A 311 8.21 6.80 14.86
CA LYS A 311 6.85 6.51 15.37
C LYS A 311 6.05 5.78 14.29
N HIS A 312 4.73 5.94 14.27
CA HIS A 312 3.88 5.49 13.16
C HIS A 312 4.03 6.40 11.91
N ASP A 313 5.24 6.47 11.36
CA ASP A 313 5.63 7.38 10.27
C ASP A 313 6.37 6.60 9.17
N ALA A 314 5.69 6.42 8.03
CA ALA A 314 6.22 5.68 6.90
C ALA A 314 7.41 6.40 6.24
N ALA A 315 7.37 7.73 6.16
CA ALA A 315 8.45 8.51 5.59
C ALA A 315 9.72 8.36 6.46
N CYS A 316 9.62 8.53 7.78
CA CYS A 316 10.74 8.27 8.68
C CYS A 316 11.30 6.86 8.48
N PHE A 317 10.43 5.85 8.46
CA PHE A 317 10.82 4.45 8.34
C PHE A 317 11.56 4.18 7.03
N TYR A 318 11.04 4.63 5.88
CA TYR A 318 11.68 4.40 4.60
C TYR A 318 13.00 5.18 4.44
N HIS A 319 13.14 6.38 5.01
CA HIS A 319 14.42 7.12 5.00
C HIS A 319 15.52 6.48 5.86
N ASN A 320 15.19 5.56 6.77
CA ASN A 320 16.20 4.89 7.60
C ASN A 320 17.18 4.07 6.74
N SER A 321 18.49 4.26 6.95
CA SER A 321 19.54 3.63 6.13
C SER A 321 19.51 2.10 6.13
N ALA A 322 19.13 1.46 7.24
CA ALA A 322 19.00 0.00 7.30
C ALA A 322 17.81 -0.47 6.45
N VAL A 323 16.71 0.28 6.43
CA VAL A 323 15.55 0.02 5.57
C VAL A 323 15.87 0.27 4.10
N GLN A 324 16.60 1.34 3.78
CA GLN A 324 17.11 1.60 2.42
C GLN A 324 17.94 0.44 1.91
N ALA A 325 18.85 -0.11 2.74
CA ALA A 325 19.65 -1.27 2.39
C ALA A 325 18.78 -2.51 2.13
N LEU A 326 17.75 -2.75 2.96
CA LEU A 326 16.79 -3.83 2.70
C LEU A 326 16.07 -3.66 1.36
N ILE A 327 15.60 -2.45 1.04
CA ILE A 327 14.78 -2.22 -0.16
C ILE A 327 15.66 -2.21 -1.42
N LEU A 328 16.77 -1.47 -1.43
CA LEU A 328 17.53 -1.17 -2.65
C LEU A 328 18.64 -2.17 -2.98
N GLN A 329 19.27 -2.79 -1.97
CA GLN A 329 20.48 -3.63 -2.18
C GLN A 329 20.16 -5.11 -2.37
N THR A 330 18.87 -5.45 -2.45
CA THR A 330 18.36 -6.83 -2.49
C THR A 330 17.70 -7.20 -3.78
#